data_AF-A0AA37W9U7-F1
#
_entry.id   AF-A0AA37W9U7-F1
#
_cell.length_a   1.000
_cell.length_b   1.000
_cell.length_c   1.000
_cell.angle_alpha   90.00
_cell.angle_beta   90.00
_cell.angle_gamma   90.00
#
_symmetry.space_group_name_H-M   'P 1'
#
loop_
_entity.id
_entity.type
_entity.pdbx_description
1 polymer ?
#
loop_
_entity_poly.entity_id
_entity_poly.type
_entity_poly.pdbx_seq_one_letter_code
_entity_poly.pdbx_strand_id
1 'polypeptide(L)'
;MSLKQGSIIGLCLLITVWVRGGYSLELEALYTESHCHELTIRAVPKRVLVGTEVQNISEFYRANTEFDGAYSAEMGGATLDVTFFQQFSEFSLTRSFQEPGESIRKDLFPSVCQQGNFIFADGLIGSMTDQGLLIWESQQKIEEIPTDLWILYRRYK
;
A
#
# COMPACT_ATOMS: atom_id res chain seq x y z
N MET A 1 -13.19 28.83 47.05
CA MET A 1 -14.22 27.90 46.53
C MET A 1 -14.65 28.37 45.15
N SER A 2 -14.94 27.41 44.27
CA SER A 2 -15.45 27.53 42.90
C SER A 2 -14.42 27.64 41.77
N LEU A 3 -14.08 26.47 41.23
CA LEU A 3 -13.57 26.22 39.89
C LEU A 3 -14.71 26.38 38.86
N LYS A 4 -14.45 26.99 37.70
CA LYS A 4 -15.19 26.73 36.47
C LYS A 4 -14.26 26.63 35.27
N GLN A 5 -14.44 25.52 34.54
CA GLN A 5 -13.82 25.15 33.27
C GLN A 5 -14.34 25.99 32.10
N GLY A 6 -13.53 26.03 31.02
CA GLY A 6 -14.02 26.03 29.64
C GLY A 6 -13.65 27.26 28.81
N SER A 7 -12.72 27.08 27.87
CA SER A 7 -12.85 27.39 26.43
C SER A 7 -11.45 27.57 25.81
N ILE A 8 -11.02 26.59 25.01
CA ILE A 8 -9.79 26.72 24.21
C ILE A 8 -10.18 27.39 22.91
N ILE A 9 -9.72 28.63 22.72
CA ILE A 9 -9.94 29.43 21.52
C ILE A 9 -9.00 28.90 20.43
N GLY A 10 -9.57 28.21 19.44
CA GLY A 10 -8.89 27.87 18.19
C GLY A 10 -8.70 29.13 17.34
N LEU A 11 -7.44 29.43 17.02
CA LEU A 11 -7.06 30.57 16.21
C LEU A 11 -7.29 30.23 14.71
N CYS A 12 -8.45 30.59 14.17
CA CYS A 12 -8.68 30.59 12.72
C CYS A 12 -7.95 31.78 12.08
N LEU A 13 -6.91 31.51 11.31
CA LEU A 13 -6.21 32.52 10.50
C LEU A 13 -7.00 32.70 9.18
N LEU A 14 -7.87 33.70 9.15
CA LEU A 14 -8.59 34.11 7.94
C LEU A 14 -7.67 34.98 7.05
N ILE A 15 -7.15 34.40 5.99
CA ILE A 15 -6.60 35.16 4.86
C ILE A 15 -7.74 35.35 3.85
N THR A 16 -8.39 36.50 3.86
CA THR A 16 -9.35 36.88 2.81
C THR A 16 -8.60 37.50 1.63
N VAL A 17 -8.42 36.73 0.55
CA VAL A 17 -8.03 37.25 -0.76
C VAL A 17 -9.31 37.58 -1.54
N TRP A 18 -9.55 38.87 -1.80
CA TRP A 18 -10.64 39.30 -2.69
C TRP A 18 -10.19 39.21 -4.14
N VAL A 19 -10.70 38.22 -4.88
CA VAL A 19 -10.61 38.19 -6.34
C VAL A 19 -11.98 38.52 -6.91
N ARG A 20 -12.07 39.63 -7.64
CA ARG A 20 -13.24 40.04 -8.41
C ARG A 20 -13.45 39.06 -9.57
N GLY A 21 -14.58 38.38 -9.58
CA GLY A 21 -15.18 37.79 -10.77
C GLY A 21 -14.93 36.29 -10.96
N GLY A 22 -16.02 35.56 -11.16
CA GLY A 22 -16.02 34.20 -11.67
C GLY A 22 -16.18 33.14 -10.59
N TYR A 23 -17.40 32.59 -10.50
CA TYR A 23 -17.75 31.25 -10.02
C TYR A 23 -16.72 30.57 -9.09
N SER A 24 -16.91 30.72 -7.77
CA SER A 24 -16.21 29.91 -6.78
C SER A 24 -16.93 28.58 -6.67
N LEU A 25 -16.40 27.54 -7.33
CA LEU A 25 -16.66 26.16 -6.94
C LEU A 25 -16.01 25.97 -5.57
N GLU A 26 -16.82 25.86 -4.52
CA GLU A 26 -16.38 25.38 -3.21
C GLU A 26 -15.90 23.93 -3.37
N LEU A 27 -14.58 23.78 -3.54
CA LEU A 27 -13.89 22.51 -3.34
C LEU A 27 -13.80 22.27 -1.84
N GLU A 28 -14.87 21.73 -1.27
CA GLU A 28 -14.79 21.06 0.01
C GLU A 28 -13.91 19.82 -0.21
N ALA A 29 -12.65 19.90 0.20
CA ALA A 29 -11.83 18.72 0.39
C ALA A 29 -12.45 17.91 1.53
N LEU A 30 -13.35 16.99 1.18
CA LEU A 30 -13.82 15.93 2.06
C LEU A 30 -12.60 15.09 2.43
N TYR A 31 -12.06 15.38 3.61
CA TYR A 31 -11.05 14.56 4.27
C TYR A 31 -11.73 13.23 4.64
N THR A 32 -11.69 12.26 3.73
CA THR A 32 -12.22 10.92 3.98
C THR A 32 -11.43 10.31 5.13
N GLU A 33 -12.09 10.11 6.26
CA GLU A 33 -11.58 9.35 7.39
C GLU A 33 -11.05 7.99 6.91
N SER A 34 -9.82 7.70 7.30
CA SER A 34 -9.04 6.52 6.92
C SER A 34 -9.80 5.23 7.20
N HIS A 35 -10.29 4.58 6.14
CA HIS A 35 -10.86 3.22 6.16
C HIS A 35 -9.80 2.13 6.34
N CYS A 36 -8.82 2.36 7.22
CA CYS A 36 -7.86 1.32 7.60
C CYS A 36 -8.50 0.42 8.65
N HIS A 37 -9.48 -0.38 8.25
CA HIS A 37 -9.91 -1.49 9.09
C HIS A 37 -8.77 -2.52 9.11
N GLU A 38 -8.29 -2.82 10.31
CA GLU A 38 -7.42 -3.96 10.55
C GLU A 38 -8.17 -5.21 10.04
N LEU A 39 -7.79 -5.69 8.86
CA LEU A 39 -8.35 -6.92 8.33
C LEU A 39 -8.01 -8.00 9.35
N THR A 40 -9.03 -8.61 9.96
CA THR A 40 -8.81 -9.76 10.83
C THR A 40 -8.25 -10.88 9.96
N ILE A 41 -6.92 -11.02 9.94
CA ILE A 41 -6.18 -11.95 9.09
C ILE A 41 -6.43 -13.37 9.59
N ARG A 42 -7.54 -13.99 9.19
CA ARG A 42 -7.90 -15.33 9.72
C ARG A 42 -7.15 -16.47 9.03
N ALA A 43 -6.57 -16.25 7.85
CA ALA A 43 -5.68 -17.20 7.21
C ALA A 43 -4.86 -16.52 6.10
N VAL A 44 -3.56 -16.32 6.33
CA VAL A 44 -2.58 -16.02 5.27
C VAL A 44 -1.90 -17.31 4.81
N PRO A 45 -1.40 -17.37 3.57
CA PRO A 45 -0.57 -18.47 3.11
C PRO A 45 0.65 -18.70 3.99
N LYS A 46 1.07 -19.95 4.11
CA LYS A 46 2.30 -20.36 4.83
C LYS A 46 3.49 -20.58 3.90
N ARG A 47 3.33 -20.26 2.62
CA ARG A 47 4.30 -20.54 1.56
C ARG A 47 4.60 -19.28 0.76
N VAL A 48 5.83 -19.18 0.28
CA VAL A 48 6.36 -18.03 -0.46
C VAL A 48 6.93 -18.53 -1.79
N LEU A 49 6.55 -17.90 -2.89
CA LEU A 49 7.15 -18.05 -4.20
C LEU A 49 8.39 -17.15 -4.31
N VAL A 50 9.53 -17.75 -4.58
CA VAL A 50 10.82 -17.11 -4.78
C VAL A 50 11.35 -17.52 -6.15
N GLY A 51 11.15 -16.67 -7.17
CA GLY A 51 11.45 -17.07 -8.53
C GLY A 51 10.49 -18.18 -8.97
N THR A 52 11.02 -19.38 -9.13
CA THR A 52 10.27 -20.60 -9.45
C THR A 52 10.16 -21.59 -8.29
N GLU A 53 10.73 -21.26 -7.13
CA GLU A 53 10.78 -22.13 -5.96
C GLU A 53 9.73 -21.74 -4.92
N VAL A 54 9.22 -22.73 -4.18
CA VAL A 54 8.27 -22.50 -3.08
C VAL A 54 8.95 -22.81 -1.76
N GLN A 55 9.04 -21.81 -0.88
CA GLN A 55 9.67 -21.87 0.44
C GLN A 55 8.65 -21.65 1.57
N ASN A 56 9.02 -21.97 2.81
CA ASN A 56 8.15 -21.75 3.95
C ASN A 56 8.24 -20.29 4.43
N ILE A 57 7.11 -19.67 4.79
CA ILE A 57 7.12 -18.29 5.29
C ILE A 57 7.96 -18.10 6.55
N SER A 58 8.17 -19.17 7.33
CA SER A 58 9.03 -19.14 8.53
C SER A 58 10.51 -18.88 8.25
N GLU A 59 10.94 -18.96 7.00
CA GLU A 59 12.31 -18.65 6.56
C GLU A 59 12.55 -17.14 6.34
N PHE A 60 11.50 -16.32 6.43
CA PHE A 60 11.54 -14.87 6.18
C PHE A 60 11.32 -14.10 7.48
N TYR A 61 12.36 -13.43 7.96
CA TYR A 61 12.30 -12.70 9.21
C TYR A 61 11.77 -11.30 8.97
N ARG A 62 10.91 -10.80 9.86
CA ARG A 62 10.36 -9.44 9.74
C ARG A 62 11.49 -8.41 9.84
N ALA A 63 11.46 -7.44 8.95
CA ALA A 63 12.36 -6.28 9.01
C ALA A 63 11.56 -5.02 9.33
N ASN A 64 12.16 -4.14 10.12
CA ASN A 64 11.60 -2.83 10.43
C ASN A 64 12.19 -1.79 9.47
N THR A 65 11.72 -1.85 8.22
CA THR A 65 12.12 -0.96 7.13
C THR A 65 10.86 -0.31 6.55
N GLU A 66 10.99 0.91 6.06
CA GLU A 66 9.91 1.64 5.41
C GLU A 66 9.50 1.01 4.08
N PHE A 67 8.22 1.11 3.73
CA PHE A 67 7.71 0.68 2.44
C PHE A 67 7.91 1.80 1.42
N ASP A 68 9.07 1.80 0.76
CA ASP A 68 9.46 2.84 -0.18
C ASP A 68 10.13 2.29 -1.44
N GLY A 69 10.18 3.11 -2.48
CA GLY A 69 10.89 2.79 -3.71
C GLY A 69 10.20 1.72 -4.57
N ALA A 70 11.02 0.94 -5.27
CA ALA A 70 10.57 -0.08 -6.21
C ALA A 70 11.19 -1.45 -5.91
N TYR A 71 10.39 -2.49 -6.11
CA TYR A 71 10.75 -3.89 -5.93
C TYR A 71 10.34 -4.71 -7.14
N SER A 72 11.05 -5.80 -7.40
CA SER A 72 10.82 -6.69 -8.54
C SER A 72 10.88 -8.16 -8.13
N ALA A 73 10.07 -8.98 -8.78
CA ALA A 73 10.09 -10.43 -8.67
C ALA A 73 10.05 -11.05 -10.08
N GLU A 74 10.64 -12.23 -10.22
CA GLU A 74 10.47 -13.06 -11.40
C GLU A 74 9.61 -14.27 -11.02
N MET A 75 8.75 -14.72 -11.94
CA MET A 75 7.93 -15.91 -11.81
C MET A 75 7.78 -16.56 -13.18
N GLY A 76 8.44 -17.71 -13.41
CA GLY A 76 8.27 -18.48 -14.63
C GLY A 76 8.57 -17.69 -15.92
N GLY A 77 9.53 -16.78 -15.89
CA GLY A 77 9.85 -15.89 -17.01
C GLY A 77 9.01 -14.61 -17.10
N ALA A 78 7.95 -14.47 -16.30
CA ALA A 78 7.23 -13.22 -16.13
C ALA A 78 7.91 -12.33 -15.08
N THR A 79 7.80 -11.01 -15.26
CA THR A 79 8.30 -10.02 -14.31
C THR A 79 7.13 -9.36 -13.59
N LEU A 80 7.25 -9.24 -12.27
CA LEU A 80 6.35 -8.43 -11.44
C LEU A 80 7.12 -7.28 -10.84
N ASP A 81 6.58 -6.08 -10.90
CA ASP A 81 7.16 -4.91 -10.24
C ASP A 81 6.15 -4.24 -9.34
N VAL A 82 6.65 -3.72 -8.22
CA VAL A 82 5.88 -3.00 -7.23
C VAL A 82 6.58 -1.68 -6.98
N THR A 83 5.83 -0.58 -7.06
CA THR A 83 6.33 0.75 -6.74
C THR A 83 5.38 1.43 -5.76
N PHE A 84 5.96 2.02 -4.72
CA PHE A 84 5.24 2.80 -3.72
C PHE A 84 5.25 4.28 -4.08
N PHE A 85 4.14 4.95 -3.82
CA PHE A 85 3.99 6.39 -4.00
C PHE A 85 3.42 7.00 -2.73
N GLN A 86 4.14 7.97 -2.18
CA GLN A 86 3.70 8.80 -1.07
C GLN A 86 3.47 10.21 -1.62
N GLN A 87 2.23 10.69 -1.60
CA GLN A 87 1.90 12.06 -1.97
C GLN A 87 1.06 12.69 -0.85
N PHE A 88 1.64 13.69 -0.17
CA PHE A 88 1.05 14.28 1.04
C PHE A 88 0.72 13.20 2.08
N SER A 89 -0.56 13.06 2.46
CA SER A 89 -1.07 12.05 3.39
C SER A 89 -1.50 10.75 2.72
N GLU A 90 -1.45 10.65 1.39
CA GLU A 90 -1.87 9.46 0.65
C GLU A 90 -0.68 8.53 0.41
N PHE A 91 -0.88 7.26 0.74
CA PHE A 91 0.07 6.18 0.48
C PHE A 91 -0.58 5.16 -0.46
N SER A 92 0.08 4.92 -1.59
CA SER A 92 -0.43 4.06 -2.64
C SER A 92 0.66 3.15 -3.20
N LEU A 93 0.23 2.10 -3.89
CA LEU A 93 1.11 1.12 -4.53
C LEU A 93 0.61 0.83 -5.93
N THR A 94 1.52 0.70 -6.89
CA THR A 94 1.22 0.12 -8.20
C THR A 94 1.96 -1.20 -8.34
N ARG A 95 1.23 -2.25 -8.79
CA ARG A 95 1.80 -3.53 -9.18
C ARG A 95 1.68 -3.71 -10.69
N SER A 96 2.78 -4.02 -11.36
CA SER A 96 2.78 -4.44 -12.77
C SER A 96 3.14 -5.91 -12.91
N PHE A 97 2.61 -6.53 -13.97
CA PHE A 97 2.88 -7.89 -14.39
C PHE A 97 3.15 -7.90 -15.89
N GLN A 98 4.20 -8.60 -16.32
CA GLN A 98 4.58 -8.70 -17.71
C GLN A 98 5.12 -10.09 -18.05
N GLU A 99 4.44 -10.78 -18.97
CA GLU A 99 5.01 -11.97 -19.62
C GLU A 99 5.88 -11.59 -20.83
N PRO A 100 6.83 -12.45 -21.25
CA PRO A 100 7.64 -12.21 -22.43
C PRO A 100 6.80 -12.07 -23.70
N GLY A 101 6.89 -10.91 -24.35
CA GLY A 101 6.16 -10.61 -25.59
C GLY A 101 4.73 -10.12 -25.39
N GLU A 102 4.26 -10.03 -24.15
CA GLU A 102 2.95 -9.46 -23.81
C GLU A 102 3.01 -8.00 -23.38
N SER A 103 1.84 -7.35 -23.37
CA SER A 103 1.69 -6.00 -22.85
C SER A 103 1.70 -5.99 -21.32
N ILE A 104 2.28 -4.94 -20.73
CA ILE A 104 2.34 -4.77 -19.28
C ILE A 104 0.92 -4.55 -18.73
N ARG A 105 0.51 -5.40 -17.78
CA ARG A 105 -0.72 -5.26 -17.01
C ARG A 105 -0.42 -4.54 -15.71
N LYS A 106 -1.17 -3.50 -15.35
CA LYS A 106 -0.95 -2.68 -14.14
C LYS A 106 -2.19 -2.60 -13.29
N ASP A 107 -2.00 -2.72 -11.98
CA ASP A 107 -3.02 -2.48 -10.96
C ASP A 107 -2.56 -1.39 -9.99
N LEU A 108 -3.46 -0.45 -9.71
CA LEU A 108 -3.26 0.61 -8.73
C LEU A 108 -4.05 0.29 -7.46
N PHE A 109 -3.38 0.44 -6.31
CA PHE A 109 -3.93 0.31 -4.98
C PHE A 109 -3.83 1.69 -4.31
N PRO A 110 -4.88 2.53 -4.38
CA PRO A 110 -4.80 3.95 -4.01
C PRO A 110 -4.81 4.21 -2.50
N SER A 111 -5.33 3.27 -1.71
CA SER A 111 -5.52 3.43 -0.26
C SER A 111 -4.76 2.35 0.50
N VAL A 112 -3.43 2.48 0.55
CA VAL A 112 -2.57 1.54 1.28
C VAL A 112 -2.43 1.99 2.73
N CYS A 113 -2.81 1.12 3.64
CA CYS A 113 -2.67 1.31 5.08
C CYS A 113 -1.40 0.63 5.57
N GLN A 114 -0.51 1.38 6.21
CA GLN A 114 0.69 0.83 6.84
C GLN A 114 0.48 0.66 8.35
N GLN A 115 0.77 -0.53 8.88
CA GLN A 115 0.76 -0.82 10.31
C GLN A 115 1.98 -1.67 10.67
N GLY A 116 2.97 -1.06 11.32
CA GLY A 116 4.24 -1.72 11.62
C GLY A 116 4.95 -2.18 10.34
N ASN A 117 5.28 -3.47 10.29
CA ASN A 117 5.95 -4.10 9.14
C ASN A 117 4.96 -4.65 8.10
N PHE A 118 3.68 -4.26 8.16
CA PHE A 118 2.64 -4.70 7.23
C PHE A 118 2.04 -3.53 6.47
N ILE A 119 1.61 -3.82 5.24
CA ILE A 119 0.71 -2.98 4.46
C ILE A 119 -0.56 -3.74 4.12
N PHE A 120 -1.66 -3.00 4.02
CA PHE A 120 -2.98 -3.52 3.67
C PHE A 120 -3.60 -2.63 2.60
N ALA A 121 -4.17 -3.25 1.58
CA ALA A 121 -5.07 -2.60 0.64
C ALA A 121 -6.19 -3.58 0.29
N ASP A 122 -7.18 -3.13 -0.48
CA ASP A 122 -8.24 -4.02 -0.95
C ASP A 122 -7.64 -5.20 -1.75
N GLY A 123 -7.89 -6.42 -1.29
CA GLY A 123 -7.34 -7.65 -1.87
C GLY A 123 -5.84 -7.87 -1.68
N LEU A 124 -5.08 -7.00 -1.01
CA LEU A 124 -3.61 -7.08 -0.92
C LEU A 124 -3.10 -6.94 0.51
N ILE A 125 -2.18 -7.83 0.89
CA ILE A 125 -1.39 -7.73 2.11
C ILE A 125 0.09 -7.76 1.73
N GLY A 126 0.88 -6.88 2.33
CA GLY A 126 2.33 -6.92 2.21
C GLY A 126 3.01 -6.99 3.57
N SER A 127 4.20 -7.58 3.62
CA SER A 127 5.05 -7.64 4.81
C SER A 127 6.50 -7.39 4.43
N MET A 128 7.16 -6.48 5.13
CA MET A 128 8.59 -6.26 4.98
C MET A 128 9.39 -7.33 5.72
N THR A 129 10.42 -7.87 5.06
CA THR A 129 11.30 -8.93 5.57
C THR A 129 12.76 -8.59 5.35
N ASP A 130 13.66 -9.33 5.97
CA ASP A 130 15.11 -9.23 5.80
C ASP A 130 15.58 -9.57 4.38
N GLN A 131 14.77 -10.26 3.59
CA GLN A 131 15.06 -10.60 2.19
C GLN A 131 14.35 -9.70 1.16
N GLY A 132 13.44 -8.83 1.61
CA GLY A 132 12.66 -7.95 0.74
C GLY A 132 11.20 -7.86 1.14
N LEU A 133 10.35 -7.58 0.15
CA LEU A 133 8.92 -7.36 0.32
C LEU A 133 8.16 -8.63 -0.04
N LEU A 134 7.41 -9.18 0.92
CA LEU A 134 6.41 -10.20 0.63
C LEU A 134 5.09 -9.51 0.28
N ILE A 135 4.46 -9.90 -0.81
CA ILE A 135 3.08 -9.50 -1.14
C ILE A 135 2.23 -10.74 -1.37
N TRP A 136 1.01 -10.72 -0.83
CA TRP A 136 -0.04 -11.68 -1.09
C TRP A 136 -1.28 -10.95 -1.58
N GLU A 137 -1.74 -11.31 -2.77
CA GLU A 137 -2.99 -10.82 -3.35
C GLU A 137 -4.06 -11.91 -3.17
N SER A 138 -5.00 -11.67 -2.24
CA SER A 138 -6.10 -12.58 -1.91
C SER A 138 -7.25 -12.54 -2.91
N GLN A 139 -7.33 -11.46 -3.70
CA GLN A 139 -8.21 -11.33 -4.85
C GLN A 139 -7.38 -10.83 -6.00
N GLN A 140 -7.49 -11.47 -7.16
CA GLN A 140 -6.65 -11.15 -8.29
C GLN A 140 -7.47 -10.88 -9.53
N LYS A 141 -6.96 -9.92 -10.30
CA LYS A 141 -7.45 -9.60 -11.65
C LYS A 141 -6.59 -10.25 -12.74
N ILE A 142 -5.46 -10.84 -12.35
CA ILE A 142 -4.48 -11.51 -13.21
C ILE A 142 -4.41 -12.97 -12.73
N GLU A 143 -4.89 -13.91 -13.54
CA GLU A 143 -5.06 -15.32 -13.16
C GLU A 143 -3.72 -16.04 -12.94
N GLU A 144 -2.64 -15.53 -13.54
CA GLU A 144 -1.30 -16.10 -13.52
C GLU A 144 -0.55 -15.82 -12.21
N ILE A 145 -1.03 -14.86 -11.41
CA ILE A 145 -0.49 -14.62 -10.08
C ILE A 145 -1.11 -15.68 -9.13
N PRO A 146 -0.34 -16.29 -8.22
CA PRO A 146 -0.90 -17.26 -7.28
C PRO A 146 -1.65 -16.56 -6.14
N THR A 147 -2.87 -16.99 -5.85
CA THR A 147 -3.67 -16.50 -4.70
C THR A 147 -3.38 -17.26 -3.40
N ASP A 148 -2.66 -18.38 -3.48
CA ASP A 148 -2.35 -19.28 -2.37
C ASP A 148 -0.89 -19.21 -1.92
N LEU A 149 -0.11 -18.28 -2.45
CA LEU A 149 1.29 -18.04 -2.14
C LEU A 149 1.54 -16.55 -1.87
N TRP A 150 2.48 -16.26 -0.99
CA TRP A 150 3.16 -14.96 -1.00
C TRP A 150 4.15 -14.92 -2.16
N ILE A 151 4.47 -13.75 -2.68
CA ILE A 151 5.53 -13.54 -3.67
C ILE A 151 6.61 -12.68 -3.03
N LEU A 152 7.87 -13.10 -3.12
CA LEU A 152 9.02 -12.31 -2.67
C LEU A 152 9.48 -11.36 -3.78
N TYR A 153 9.36 -10.07 -3.51
CA TYR A 153 9.93 -9.00 -4.31
C TYR A 153 11.22 -8.49 -3.67
N ARG A 154 12.25 -8.31 -4.50
CA ARG A 154 13.54 -7.76 -4.09
C ARG A 154 13.65 -6.31 -4.54
N ARG A 155 14.26 -5.47 -3.72
CA ARG A 155 14.49 -4.07 -4.07
C ARG A 155 15.35 -3.97 -5.33
N TYR A 156 15.02 -3.07 -6.24
CA TYR A 156 15.93 -2.71 -7.33
C TYR A 156 17.28 -2.28 -6.73
N LYS A 157 18.37 -2.86 -7.23
CA LYS A 157 19.73 -2.43 -6.87
C LYS A 157 20.09 -1.11 -7.55
#